data_AF-A0A8J3L6K1-F1
#
_entry.id   AF-A0A8J3L6K1-F1
#
_cell.length_a   1.000
_cell.length_b   1.000
_cell.length_c   1.000
_cell.angle_alpha   90.00
_cell.angle_beta   90.00
_cell.angle_gamma   90.00
#
_symmetry.space_group_name_H-M   'P 1'
#
loop_
_entity.id
_entity.type
_entity.pdbx_description
1 polymer ?
#
loop_
_entity_poly.entity_id
_entity_poly.type
_entity_poly.pdbx_seq_one_letter_code
_entity_poly.pdbx_strand_id
1 'polypeptide(L)'
;MLPQEHLIARVRELCQADEHLVAALTYGSFAQGEADAHSDVEFWLFFGGNHAPALDHRAWLDRVGSVRHVVVNEFGSHVVFFPDLIRGEFHFATADDIASVAGWPARSAPTDRMIVLDRTGALRQALDALPARPHLPTSAKEIDELCGRFANWLVLAYHVAQRGELLRAVDALSHAQRYLLWMARLAEGRTGHWLTPSRRAEFDLGVELVDPLRRTVTAAEAGAVGEAIATAWVCGRRFWVALAERVGGEVPRELFADLDAVTLSASRPA
;
A
#
# COMPACT_ATOMS: atom_id res chain seq x y z
N MET A 1 11.13 -17.50 18.57
CA MET A 1 11.20 -17.43 17.11
C MET A 1 9.78 -17.56 16.60
N LEU A 2 9.29 -16.56 15.86
CA LEU A 2 7.96 -16.56 15.26
C LEU A 2 7.86 -17.67 14.20
N PRO A 3 6.68 -18.28 13.98
CA PRO A 3 6.47 -19.23 12.88
C PRO A 3 6.94 -18.70 11.51
N GLN A 4 6.73 -17.41 11.24
CA GLN A 4 7.20 -16.71 10.05
C GLN A 4 8.72 -16.77 9.90
N GLU A 5 9.48 -16.65 11.00
CA GLU A 5 10.94 -16.69 10.96
C GLU A 5 11.45 -18.07 10.55
N HIS A 6 10.75 -19.16 10.91
CA HIS A 6 11.05 -20.49 10.41
C HIS A 6 10.80 -20.61 8.91
N LEU A 7 9.71 -20.05 8.39
CA LEU A 7 9.43 -20.02 6.96
C LEU A 7 10.49 -19.20 6.20
N ILE A 8 10.89 -18.04 6.72
CA ILE A 8 11.95 -17.20 6.13
C ILE A 8 13.29 -17.93 6.13
N ALA A 9 13.64 -18.59 7.24
CA ALA A 9 14.85 -19.41 7.31
C ALA A 9 14.81 -20.54 6.28
N ARG A 10 13.67 -21.21 6.14
CA ARG A 10 13.49 -22.26 5.15
C ARG A 10 13.60 -21.77 3.72
N VAL A 11 13.01 -20.61 3.40
CA VAL A 11 13.17 -19.96 2.09
C VAL A 11 14.64 -19.67 1.81
N ARG A 12 15.38 -19.12 2.79
CA ARG A 12 16.82 -18.86 2.65
C ARG A 12 17.60 -20.14 2.32
N GLU A 13 17.35 -21.23 3.03
CA GLU A 13 17.98 -22.53 2.76
C GLU A 13 17.68 -23.01 1.33
N LEU A 14 16.42 -22.94 0.91
CA LEU A 14 16.00 -23.35 -0.42
C LEU A 14 16.64 -22.48 -1.50
N CYS A 15 16.71 -21.16 -1.30
CA CYS A 15 17.37 -20.25 -2.23
C CYS A 15 18.86 -20.59 -2.41
N GLN A 16 19.57 -20.93 -1.32
CA GLN A 16 20.98 -21.28 -1.40
C GLN A 16 21.20 -22.63 -2.11
N ALA A 17 20.34 -23.61 -1.84
CA ALA A 17 20.43 -24.96 -2.38
C ALA A 17 19.96 -25.09 -3.84
N ASP A 18 19.10 -24.19 -4.31
CA ASP A 18 18.58 -24.20 -5.67
C ASP A 18 19.56 -23.52 -6.64
N GLU A 19 20.25 -24.31 -7.46
CA GLU A 19 21.22 -23.81 -8.45
C GLU A 19 20.56 -23.02 -9.59
N HIS A 20 19.26 -23.23 -9.82
CA HIS A 20 18.52 -22.51 -10.85
C HIS A 20 18.10 -21.11 -10.41
N LEU A 21 18.09 -20.85 -9.11
CA LEU A 21 17.81 -19.54 -8.54
C LEU A 21 19.07 -18.67 -8.58
N VAL A 22 19.00 -17.55 -9.29
CA VAL A 22 20.14 -16.63 -9.47
C VAL A 22 20.12 -15.49 -8.46
N ALA A 23 18.93 -15.07 -8.04
CA ALA A 23 18.74 -14.02 -7.06
C ALA A 23 17.40 -14.20 -6.33
N ALA A 24 17.32 -13.67 -5.12
CA ALA A 24 16.09 -13.55 -4.37
C ALA A 24 16.15 -12.35 -3.43
N LEU A 25 15.02 -11.67 -3.26
CA LEU A 25 14.87 -10.61 -2.26
C LEU A 25 13.63 -10.88 -1.40
N THR A 26 13.64 -10.32 -0.20
CA THR A 26 12.49 -10.15 0.67
C THR A 26 12.19 -8.66 0.86
N TYR A 27 10.95 -8.34 1.14
CA TYR A 27 10.50 -6.97 1.41
C TYR A 27 9.50 -6.98 2.58
N GLY A 28 8.75 -5.90 2.77
CA GLY A 28 7.76 -5.83 3.83
C GLY A 28 8.34 -5.64 5.24
N SER A 29 7.54 -6.01 6.24
CA SER A 29 7.80 -5.69 7.66
C SER A 29 9.06 -6.37 8.21
N PHE A 30 9.39 -7.59 7.79
CA PHE A 30 10.61 -8.28 8.22
C PHE A 30 11.88 -7.59 7.73
N ALA A 31 11.92 -7.19 6.46
CA ALA A 31 13.02 -6.42 5.90
C ALA A 31 13.14 -5.04 6.58
N GLN A 32 12.02 -4.44 6.97
CA GLN A 32 11.98 -3.12 7.64
C GLN A 32 12.33 -3.19 9.14
N GLY A 33 12.13 -4.34 9.80
CA GLY A 33 12.32 -4.48 11.25
C GLY A 33 11.09 -4.06 12.04
N GLU A 34 9.92 -4.15 11.42
CA GLU A 34 8.62 -3.83 12.00
C GLU A 34 7.71 -5.05 12.08
N ALA A 35 8.25 -6.24 11.82
CA ALA A 35 7.47 -7.48 11.82
C ALA A 35 7.06 -7.90 13.24
N ASP A 36 5.92 -8.58 13.29
CA ASP A 36 5.35 -9.18 14.48
C ASP A 36 4.62 -10.49 14.12
N ALA A 37 3.87 -11.06 15.08
CA ALA A 37 3.13 -12.30 14.89
C ALA A 37 2.01 -12.23 13.83
N HIS A 38 1.63 -11.03 13.39
CA HIS A 38 0.59 -10.79 12.38
C HIS A 38 1.15 -10.51 10.98
N SER A 39 2.47 -10.44 10.85
CA SER A 39 3.13 -10.21 9.57
C SER A 39 3.04 -11.43 8.65
N ASP A 40 2.95 -11.17 7.36
CA ASP A 40 3.19 -12.14 6.29
C ASP A 40 4.69 -12.26 5.97
N VAL A 41 5.01 -13.16 5.04
CA VAL A 41 6.37 -13.33 4.50
C VAL A 41 6.34 -13.10 2.99
N GLU A 42 7.24 -12.27 2.47
CA GLU A 42 7.15 -11.80 1.08
C GLU A 42 8.50 -11.95 0.36
N PHE A 43 8.49 -12.52 -0.84
CA PHE A 43 9.69 -12.81 -1.61
C PHE A 43 9.52 -12.61 -3.12
N TRP A 44 10.58 -12.12 -3.77
CA TRP A 44 10.80 -12.34 -5.20
C TRP A 44 11.90 -13.37 -5.41
N LEU A 45 11.66 -14.30 -6.32
CA LEU A 45 12.54 -15.40 -6.67
C LEU A 45 12.86 -15.31 -8.17
N PHE A 46 14.12 -15.02 -8.49
CA PHE A 46 14.59 -14.85 -9.86
C PHE A 46 15.37 -16.09 -10.31
N PHE A 47 14.80 -16.85 -11.24
CA PHE A 47 15.40 -18.05 -11.81
C PHE A 47 16.13 -17.74 -13.12
N GLY A 48 17.18 -18.50 -13.44
CA GLY A 48 17.87 -18.37 -14.73
C GLY A 48 16.90 -18.56 -15.91
N GLY A 49 17.11 -17.82 -17.02
CA GLY A 49 16.12 -17.54 -18.08
C GLY A 49 15.35 -18.71 -18.71
N ASN A 50 15.80 -19.95 -18.56
CA ASN A 50 15.09 -21.14 -19.05
C ASN A 50 14.30 -21.91 -17.97
N HIS A 51 14.39 -21.53 -16.69
CA HIS A 51 13.86 -22.32 -15.58
C HIS A 51 12.57 -21.75 -14.97
N ALA A 52 12.36 -20.44 -14.93
CA ALA A 52 11.19 -19.88 -14.22
C ALA A 52 9.84 -20.33 -14.81
N PRO A 53 9.59 -20.21 -16.14
CA PRO A 53 8.30 -20.62 -16.72
C PRO A 53 8.06 -22.13 -16.72
N ALA A 54 9.13 -22.92 -16.57
CA ALA A 54 9.08 -24.38 -16.53
C ALA A 54 9.01 -24.93 -15.08
N LEU A 55 9.13 -24.06 -14.08
CA LEU A 55 9.13 -24.46 -12.68
C LEU A 55 7.70 -24.77 -12.24
N ASP A 56 7.51 -25.94 -11.62
CA ASP A 56 6.29 -26.18 -10.84
C ASP A 56 6.35 -25.32 -9.57
N HIS A 57 5.75 -24.12 -9.64
CA HIS A 57 5.71 -23.18 -8.54
C HIS A 57 5.08 -23.79 -7.29
N ARG A 58 4.06 -24.66 -7.45
CA ARG A 58 3.42 -25.30 -6.32
C ARG A 58 4.37 -26.28 -5.64
N ALA A 59 5.06 -27.11 -6.41
CA ALA A 59 6.06 -28.04 -5.87
C ALA A 59 7.20 -27.30 -5.15
N TRP A 60 7.62 -26.13 -5.65
CA TRP A 60 8.61 -25.30 -4.95
C TRP A 60 8.08 -24.80 -3.61
N LEU A 61 6.85 -24.28 -3.58
CA LEU A 61 6.20 -23.78 -2.36
C LEU A 61 5.98 -24.88 -1.31
N ASP A 62 5.64 -26.10 -1.73
CA ASP A 62 5.47 -27.25 -0.82
C ASP A 62 6.80 -27.63 -0.11
N ARG A 63 7.96 -27.19 -0.61
CA ARG A 63 9.26 -27.35 0.05
C ARG A 63 9.50 -26.34 1.17
N VAL A 64 8.80 -25.20 1.14
CA VAL A 64 8.89 -24.13 2.16
C VAL A 64 8.18 -24.56 3.44
N GLY A 65 7.02 -25.21 3.31
CA GLY A 65 6.23 -25.68 4.44
C GLY A 65 4.95 -26.35 3.97
N SER A 66 4.16 -26.87 4.91
CA SER A 66 2.85 -27.44 4.58
C SER A 66 1.94 -26.35 4.02
N VAL A 67 1.58 -26.43 2.75
CA VAL A 67 0.69 -25.45 2.12
C VAL A 67 -0.76 -25.89 2.25
N ARG A 68 -1.61 -25.04 2.84
CA ARG A 68 -3.06 -25.25 2.91
C ARG A 68 -3.76 -24.82 1.63
N HIS A 69 -3.32 -23.72 1.03
CA HIS A 69 -3.88 -23.19 -0.20
C HIS A 69 -2.89 -22.28 -0.93
N VAL A 70 -3.05 -22.17 -2.24
CA VAL A 70 -2.34 -21.19 -3.09
C VAL A 70 -3.35 -20.54 -4.02
N VAL A 71 -3.27 -19.22 -4.13
CA VAL A 71 -4.00 -18.43 -5.11
C VAL A 71 -3.02 -17.52 -5.84
N VAL A 72 -3.18 -17.39 -7.16
CA VAL A 72 -2.49 -16.35 -7.93
C VAL A 72 -3.38 -15.10 -7.88
N ASN A 73 -2.87 -14.03 -7.29
CA ASN A 73 -3.63 -12.79 -7.13
C ASN A 73 -3.73 -12.01 -8.45
N GLU A 74 -4.45 -10.89 -8.42
CA GLU A 74 -4.66 -9.99 -9.56
C GLU A 74 -3.38 -9.34 -10.12
N PHE A 75 -2.26 -9.45 -9.40
CA PHE A 75 -0.94 -8.95 -9.80
C PHE A 75 0.00 -10.07 -10.29
N GLY A 76 -0.45 -11.33 -10.28
CA GLY A 76 0.35 -12.49 -10.68
C GLY A 76 1.21 -13.09 -9.57
N SER A 77 1.16 -12.56 -8.34
CA SER A 77 1.86 -13.13 -7.18
C SER A 77 1.19 -14.42 -6.72
N HIS A 78 1.99 -15.41 -6.29
CA HIS A 78 1.48 -16.60 -5.62
C HIS A 78 1.30 -16.29 -4.13
N VAL A 79 0.05 -16.13 -3.71
CA VAL A 79 -0.32 -15.97 -2.30
C VAL A 79 -0.61 -17.34 -1.71
N VAL A 80 0.11 -17.67 -0.65
CA VAL A 80 0.13 -18.97 0.00
C VAL A 80 -0.41 -18.86 1.41
N PHE A 81 -1.25 -19.81 1.81
CA PHE A 81 -1.72 -19.95 3.19
C PHE A 81 -1.08 -21.17 3.82
N PHE A 82 -0.23 -20.95 4.83
CA PHE A 82 0.39 -22.00 5.64
C PHE A 82 -0.50 -22.32 6.88
N PRO A 83 -0.19 -23.36 7.68
CA PRO A 83 -0.74 -23.53 9.01
C PRO A 83 -0.76 -22.23 9.82
N ASP A 84 -1.72 -22.14 10.74
CA ASP A 84 -1.96 -20.96 11.58
C ASP A 84 -2.31 -19.68 10.79
N LEU A 85 -2.77 -19.84 9.54
CA LEU A 85 -3.17 -18.78 8.62
C LEU A 85 -2.06 -17.77 8.33
N ILE A 86 -0.80 -18.20 8.42
CA ILE A 86 0.33 -17.38 8.00
C ILE A 86 0.25 -17.23 6.48
N ARG A 87 0.15 -15.97 6.04
CA ARG A 87 0.19 -15.62 4.62
C ARG A 87 1.65 -15.54 4.16
N GLY A 88 1.91 -16.03 2.96
CA GLY A 88 3.15 -15.76 2.23
C GLY A 88 2.84 -15.25 0.83
N GLU A 89 3.65 -14.34 0.30
CA GLU A 89 3.56 -13.86 -1.07
C GLU A 89 4.86 -14.15 -1.81
N PHE A 90 4.76 -14.84 -2.94
CA PHE A 90 5.91 -15.27 -3.73
C PHE A 90 5.74 -14.83 -5.18
N HIS A 91 6.71 -14.05 -5.66
CA HIS A 91 6.83 -13.67 -7.06
C HIS A 91 7.87 -14.57 -7.71
N PHE A 92 7.45 -15.35 -8.70
CA PHE A 92 8.34 -16.19 -9.51
C PHE A 92 8.66 -15.46 -10.80
N ALA A 93 9.93 -15.12 -10.99
CA ALA A 93 10.41 -14.30 -12.10
C ALA A 93 11.69 -14.88 -12.69
N THR A 94 12.12 -14.34 -13.82
CA THR A 94 13.38 -14.69 -14.48
C THR A 94 14.50 -13.72 -14.11
N ALA A 95 15.75 -14.11 -14.33
CA ALA A 95 16.92 -13.24 -14.16
C ALA A 95 16.80 -11.94 -14.96
N ASP A 96 16.15 -11.96 -16.12
CA ASP A 96 15.94 -10.79 -16.97
C ASP A 96 15.00 -9.77 -16.31
N ASP A 97 14.09 -10.24 -15.44
CA ASP A 97 13.15 -9.39 -14.70
C ASP A 97 13.82 -8.61 -13.55
N ILE A 98 15.07 -8.92 -13.18
CA ILE A 98 15.80 -8.17 -12.14
C ILE A 98 15.89 -6.68 -12.51
N ALA A 99 16.01 -6.36 -13.81
CA ALA A 99 16.06 -4.98 -14.28
C ALA A 99 14.79 -4.18 -13.90
N SER A 100 13.64 -4.84 -13.77
CA SER A 100 12.38 -4.19 -13.38
C SER A 100 12.40 -3.64 -11.95
N VAL A 101 13.25 -4.21 -11.07
CA VAL A 101 13.42 -3.73 -9.68
C VAL A 101 13.89 -2.28 -9.65
N ALA A 102 14.74 -1.87 -10.60
CA ALA A 102 15.21 -0.49 -10.70
C ALA A 102 14.10 0.52 -11.03
N GLY A 103 12.92 0.06 -11.48
CA GLY A 103 11.74 0.88 -11.74
C GLY A 103 10.83 1.07 -10.52
N TRP A 104 11.14 0.46 -9.37
CA TRP A 104 10.33 0.63 -8.16
C TRP A 104 10.41 2.06 -7.64
N PRO A 105 9.36 2.56 -6.93
CA PRO A 105 9.34 3.95 -6.47
C PRO A 105 10.42 4.26 -5.43
N ALA A 106 10.83 3.26 -4.65
CA ALA A 106 11.94 3.31 -3.69
C ALA A 106 12.25 1.90 -3.16
N ARG A 107 13.43 1.73 -2.56
CA ARG A 107 13.71 0.53 -1.76
C ARG A 107 12.88 0.53 -0.47
N SER A 108 12.35 -0.64 -0.10
CA SER A 108 11.51 -0.77 1.09
C SER A 108 12.30 -0.89 2.39
N ALA A 109 13.58 -1.22 2.33
CA ALA A 109 14.50 -1.39 3.46
C ALA A 109 15.97 -1.23 3.00
N PRO A 110 16.97 -1.22 3.90
CA PRO A 110 18.38 -1.31 3.51
C PRO A 110 18.64 -2.56 2.66
N THR A 111 19.44 -2.41 1.60
CA THR A 111 19.72 -3.47 0.62
C THR A 111 20.15 -4.80 1.25
N ASP A 112 21.02 -4.75 2.26
CA ASP A 112 21.51 -5.95 2.97
C ASP A 112 20.41 -6.72 3.72
N ARG A 113 19.32 -6.05 4.09
CA ARG A 113 18.16 -6.68 4.74
C ARG A 113 17.17 -7.25 3.73
N MET A 114 17.21 -6.77 2.49
CA MET A 114 16.33 -7.22 1.41
C MET A 114 16.92 -8.42 0.66
N ILE A 115 18.23 -8.46 0.42
CA ILE A 115 18.85 -9.55 -0.35
C ILE A 115 18.80 -10.87 0.44
N VAL A 116 18.18 -11.88 -0.15
CA VAL A 116 18.18 -13.27 0.33
C VAL A 116 19.27 -14.07 -0.38
N LEU A 117 19.44 -13.84 -1.68
CA LEU A 117 20.45 -14.43 -2.55
C LEU A 117 20.77 -13.44 -3.67
N ASP A 118 22.04 -13.31 -4.04
CA ASP A 118 22.45 -12.58 -5.25
C ASP A 118 23.76 -13.18 -5.78
N ARG A 119 23.66 -14.08 -6.76
CA ARG A 119 24.84 -14.79 -7.30
C ARG A 119 25.66 -13.94 -8.27
N THR A 120 25.06 -12.92 -8.87
CA THR A 120 25.67 -12.14 -9.96
C THR A 120 25.99 -10.69 -9.54
N GLY A 121 25.42 -10.21 -8.45
CA GLY A 121 25.51 -8.80 -8.03
C GLY A 121 24.49 -7.90 -8.71
N ALA A 122 23.72 -8.42 -9.68
CA ALA A 122 22.76 -7.63 -10.46
C ALA A 122 21.60 -7.12 -9.60
N LEU A 123 21.14 -7.93 -8.63
CA LEU A 123 20.05 -7.54 -7.75
C LEU A 123 20.48 -6.42 -6.80
N ARG A 124 21.69 -6.50 -6.22
CA ARG A 124 22.27 -5.41 -5.43
C ARG A 124 22.38 -4.14 -6.24
N GLN A 125 22.91 -4.21 -7.46
CA GLN A 125 23.03 -3.05 -8.34
C GLN A 125 21.66 -2.39 -8.59
N ALA A 126 20.62 -3.20 -8.87
CA ALA A 126 19.27 -2.69 -9.08
C ALA A 126 18.69 -2.03 -7.82
N LEU A 127 18.86 -2.64 -6.64
CA LEU A 127 18.38 -2.09 -5.36
C LEU A 127 19.13 -0.82 -4.93
N ASP A 128 20.44 -0.76 -5.15
CA ASP A 128 21.26 0.41 -4.79
C ASP A 128 21.04 1.60 -5.74
N ALA A 129 20.52 1.35 -6.94
CA ALA A 129 20.08 2.41 -7.86
C ALA A 129 18.75 3.07 -7.45
N LEU A 130 17.94 2.41 -6.61
CA LEU A 130 16.67 2.94 -6.13
C LEU A 130 16.88 4.05 -5.10
N PRO A 131 16.00 5.07 -5.08
CA PRO A 131 16.02 6.05 -4.00
C PRO A 131 15.68 5.37 -2.67
N ALA A 132 16.30 5.85 -1.59
CA ALA A 132 16.07 5.34 -0.24
C ALA A 132 14.66 5.62 0.31
N ARG A 133 13.98 6.60 -0.28
CA ARG A 133 12.62 7.02 0.07
C ARG A 133 11.87 7.34 -1.22
N PRO A 134 10.55 7.10 -1.26
CA PRO A 134 9.77 7.43 -2.44
C PRO A 134 9.69 8.94 -2.64
N HIS A 135 9.40 9.34 -3.88
CA HIS A 135 9.10 10.73 -4.20
C HIS A 135 7.86 11.21 -3.45
N LEU A 136 7.97 12.39 -2.84
CA LEU A 136 6.87 13.05 -2.15
C LEU A 136 6.42 14.27 -2.98
N PRO A 137 5.12 14.57 -3.06
CA PRO A 137 4.64 15.80 -3.70
C PRO A 137 5.26 17.05 -3.05
N THR A 138 5.91 17.88 -3.86
CA THR A 138 6.61 19.11 -3.40
C THR A 138 6.21 20.36 -4.15
N SER A 139 5.60 20.23 -5.33
CA SER A 139 5.12 21.36 -6.14
C SER A 139 3.60 21.57 -6.00
N ALA A 140 3.15 22.79 -6.30
CA ALA A 140 1.71 23.11 -6.34
C ALA A 140 0.91 22.16 -7.24
N LYS A 141 1.46 21.79 -8.41
CA LYS A 141 0.82 20.85 -9.34
C LYS A 141 0.66 19.45 -8.73
N GLU A 142 1.68 18.92 -8.06
CA GLU A 142 1.61 17.57 -7.46
C GLU A 142 0.68 17.54 -6.25
N ILE A 143 0.64 18.62 -5.46
CA ILE A 143 -0.32 18.77 -4.37
C ILE A 143 -1.74 18.82 -4.90
N ASP A 144 -1.99 19.61 -5.95
CA ASP A 144 -3.27 19.67 -6.63
C ASP A 144 -3.68 18.30 -7.20
N GLU A 145 -2.76 17.55 -7.80
CA GLU A 145 -3.05 16.19 -8.30
C GLU A 145 -3.41 15.22 -7.17
N LEU A 146 -2.68 15.24 -6.06
CA LEU A 146 -2.98 14.39 -4.89
C LEU A 146 -4.36 14.70 -4.32
N CYS A 147 -4.65 15.98 -4.10
CA CYS A 147 -5.90 16.40 -3.46
C CYS A 147 -7.09 16.35 -4.43
N GLY A 148 -6.86 16.58 -5.72
CA GLY A 148 -7.84 16.41 -6.78
C GLY A 148 -8.31 14.96 -6.92
N ARG A 149 -7.40 13.97 -6.76
CA ARG A 149 -7.79 12.55 -6.69
C ARG A 149 -8.68 12.25 -5.49
N PHE A 150 -8.43 12.87 -4.34
CA PHE A 150 -9.33 12.79 -3.18
C PHE A 150 -10.72 13.35 -3.53
N ALA A 151 -10.81 14.56 -4.07
CA ALA A 151 -12.08 15.17 -4.44
C ALA A 151 -12.85 14.35 -5.49
N ASN A 152 -12.17 13.80 -6.49
CA ASN A 152 -12.78 12.93 -7.49
C ASN A 152 -13.56 11.77 -6.84
N TRP A 153 -12.93 11.05 -5.90
CA TRP A 153 -13.57 9.92 -5.22
C TRP A 153 -14.69 10.37 -4.27
N LEU A 154 -14.52 11.51 -3.60
CA LEU A 154 -15.53 12.06 -2.71
C LEU A 154 -16.80 12.50 -3.47
N VAL A 155 -16.64 13.17 -4.62
CA VAL A 155 -17.75 13.58 -5.49
C VAL A 155 -18.48 12.35 -6.04
N LEU A 156 -17.75 11.32 -6.45
CA LEU A 156 -18.36 10.05 -6.86
C LEU A 156 -19.20 9.46 -5.72
N ALA A 157 -18.63 9.34 -4.52
CA ALA A 157 -19.31 8.81 -3.34
C ALA A 157 -20.60 9.58 -3.03
N TYR A 158 -20.56 10.92 -3.09
CA TYR A 158 -21.73 11.77 -2.92
C TYR A 158 -22.83 11.45 -3.93
N HIS A 159 -22.53 11.46 -5.23
CA HIS A 159 -23.56 11.27 -6.24
C HIS A 159 -24.18 9.87 -6.24
N VAL A 160 -23.39 8.83 -5.98
CA VAL A 160 -23.93 7.47 -5.90
C VAL A 160 -24.75 7.27 -4.61
N ALA A 161 -24.38 7.94 -3.51
CA ALA A 161 -25.19 7.97 -2.29
C ALA A 161 -26.54 8.67 -2.51
N GLN A 162 -26.57 9.81 -3.22
CA GLN A 162 -27.81 10.52 -3.56
C GLN A 162 -28.76 9.68 -4.42
N ARG A 163 -28.24 8.69 -5.16
CA ARG A 163 -29.05 7.72 -5.92
C ARG A 163 -29.53 6.54 -5.08
N GLY A 164 -29.05 6.40 -3.84
CA GLY A 164 -29.31 5.24 -3.00
C GLY A 164 -28.40 4.04 -3.27
N GLU A 165 -27.34 4.18 -4.07
CA GLU A 165 -26.34 3.12 -4.30
C GLU A 165 -25.33 3.07 -3.13
N LEU A 166 -25.81 2.82 -1.91
CA LEU A 166 -25.04 3.02 -0.68
C LEU A 166 -23.79 2.13 -0.57
N LEU A 167 -23.83 0.89 -1.05
CA LEU A 167 -22.66 0.01 -1.09
C LEU A 167 -21.56 0.59 -2.00
N ARG A 168 -21.95 1.16 -3.14
CA ARG A 168 -21.03 1.82 -4.07
C ARG A 168 -20.49 3.13 -3.48
N ALA A 169 -21.29 3.82 -2.67
CA ALA A 169 -20.82 5.01 -1.95
C ALA A 169 -19.71 4.65 -0.95
N VAL A 170 -19.89 3.56 -0.19
CA VAL A 170 -18.88 3.07 0.77
C VAL A 170 -17.60 2.62 0.06
N ASP A 171 -17.72 1.96 -1.09
CA ASP A 171 -16.57 1.60 -1.95
C ASP A 171 -15.80 2.84 -2.43
N ALA A 172 -16.50 3.83 -2.99
CA ALA A 172 -15.89 5.10 -3.40
C ALA A 172 -15.27 5.88 -2.22
N LEU A 173 -15.90 5.86 -1.03
CA LEU A 173 -15.35 6.43 0.20
C LEU A 173 -14.04 5.75 0.61
N SER A 174 -13.92 4.43 0.42
CA SER A 174 -12.69 3.70 0.74
C SER A 174 -11.50 4.18 -0.10
N HIS A 175 -11.74 4.55 -1.36
CA HIS A 175 -10.73 5.22 -2.18
C HIS A 175 -10.41 6.64 -1.69
N ALA A 176 -11.43 7.44 -1.35
CA ALA A 176 -11.22 8.79 -0.81
C ALA A 176 -10.41 8.77 0.50
N GLN A 177 -10.72 7.83 1.41
CA GLN A 177 -10.00 7.59 2.66
C GLN A 177 -8.51 7.31 2.44
N ARG A 178 -8.17 6.52 1.42
CA ARG A 178 -6.78 6.26 1.06
C ARG A 178 -6.03 7.55 0.74
N TYR A 179 -6.65 8.46 -0.01
CA TYR A 179 -6.07 9.78 -0.29
C TYR A 179 -6.04 10.70 0.93
N LEU A 180 -7.04 10.65 1.80
CA LEU A 180 -7.01 11.38 3.07
C LEU A 180 -5.81 10.99 3.93
N LEU A 181 -5.45 9.70 3.98
CA LEU A 181 -4.28 9.25 4.72
C LEU A 181 -2.97 9.75 4.10
N TRP A 182 -2.86 9.78 2.77
CA TRP A 182 -1.72 10.42 2.09
C TRP A 182 -1.65 11.92 2.40
N MET A 183 -2.77 12.64 2.29
CA MET A 183 -2.85 14.07 2.59
C MET A 183 -2.48 14.36 4.05
N ALA A 184 -3.01 13.59 5.01
CA ALA A 184 -2.70 13.72 6.43
C ALA A 184 -1.21 13.49 6.72
N ARG A 185 -0.64 12.39 6.20
CA ARG A 185 0.80 12.12 6.36
C ARG A 185 1.66 13.22 5.80
N LEU A 186 1.30 13.73 4.63
CA LEU A 186 2.05 14.78 3.97
C LEU A 186 1.94 16.11 4.73
N ALA A 187 0.76 16.46 5.23
CA ALA A 187 0.52 17.68 6.01
C ALA A 187 1.30 17.67 7.33
N GLU A 188 1.37 16.52 7.99
CA GLU A 188 2.05 16.35 9.29
C GLU A 188 3.54 15.98 9.17
N GLY A 189 4.06 15.83 7.95
CA GLY A 189 5.44 15.38 7.73
C GLY A 189 5.72 13.94 8.18
N ARG A 190 4.68 13.11 8.38
CA ARG A 190 4.78 11.72 8.85
C ARG A 190 4.74 10.71 7.70
N THR A 191 5.68 10.85 6.79
CA THR A 191 5.72 10.17 5.48
C THR A 191 6.53 8.86 5.46
N GLY A 192 6.90 8.32 6.62
CA GLY A 192 7.66 7.06 6.72
C GLY A 192 6.99 5.87 6.03
N HIS A 193 5.64 5.81 6.07
CA HIS A 193 4.82 4.80 5.40
C HIS A 193 4.12 5.36 4.15
N TRP A 194 4.83 6.12 3.32
CA TRP A 194 4.21 6.79 2.17
C TRP A 194 3.57 5.82 1.17
N LEU A 195 4.21 4.70 0.82
CA LEU A 195 3.65 3.76 -0.16
C LEU A 195 2.42 2.99 0.38
N THR A 196 2.28 2.89 1.70
CA THR A 196 1.18 2.19 2.40
C THR A 196 0.60 3.12 3.46
N PRO A 197 -0.15 4.16 3.09
CA PRO A 197 -0.48 5.27 3.99
C PRO A 197 -1.35 4.87 5.19
N SER A 198 -2.05 3.74 5.16
CA SER A 198 -2.77 3.19 6.31
C SER A 198 -1.87 2.51 7.35
N ARG A 199 -0.67 2.06 6.96
CA ARG A 199 0.22 1.28 7.83
C ARG A 199 0.59 2.08 9.08
N ARG A 200 0.25 1.55 10.25
CA ARG A 200 0.50 2.15 11.57
C ARG A 200 -0.10 3.56 11.75
N ALA A 201 -1.13 3.94 10.99
CA ALA A 201 -1.69 5.29 11.05
C ALA A 201 -2.12 5.71 12.47
N GLU A 202 -2.66 4.79 13.26
CA GLU A 202 -3.09 5.01 14.65
C GLU A 202 -1.94 5.43 15.58
N PHE A 203 -0.74 4.88 15.35
CA PHE A 203 0.46 5.18 16.13
C PHE A 203 1.21 6.38 15.55
N ASP A 204 1.27 6.41 14.22
CA ASP A 204 2.06 7.37 13.49
C ASP A 204 1.41 8.73 13.42
N LEU A 205 0.08 8.91 13.37
CA LEU A 205 -0.55 10.23 13.17
C LEU A 205 -1.05 10.87 14.48
N GLY A 206 -1.28 10.08 15.52
CA GLY A 206 -1.83 10.55 16.79
C GLY A 206 -3.35 10.69 16.79
N VAL A 207 -3.93 10.68 18.00
CA VAL A 207 -5.39 10.58 18.22
C VAL A 207 -6.20 11.71 17.57
N GLU A 208 -5.69 12.94 17.63
CA GLU A 208 -6.37 14.14 17.09
C GLU A 208 -6.59 14.11 15.58
N LEU A 209 -5.78 13.33 14.85
CA LEU A 209 -5.94 13.13 13.40
C LEU A 209 -6.68 11.85 13.09
N VAL A 210 -6.41 10.80 13.86
CA VAL A 210 -6.99 9.47 13.65
C VAL A 210 -8.49 9.48 13.96
N ASP A 211 -8.95 10.18 15.00
CA ASP A 211 -10.36 10.17 15.40
C ASP A 211 -11.30 10.78 14.35
N PRO A 212 -10.99 11.95 13.73
CA PRO A 212 -11.73 12.43 12.57
C PRO A 212 -11.66 11.47 11.37
N LEU A 213 -10.48 10.90 11.08
CA LEU A 213 -10.31 9.99 9.95
C LEU A 213 -11.13 8.69 10.12
N ARG A 214 -11.22 8.14 11.34
CA ARG A 214 -12.05 6.96 11.64
C ARG A 214 -13.53 7.19 11.35
N ARG A 215 -14.03 8.40 11.57
CA ARG A 215 -15.42 8.79 11.28
C ARG A 215 -15.74 8.87 9.78
N THR A 216 -14.74 8.72 8.91
CA THR A 216 -14.96 8.59 7.47
C THR A 216 -15.24 7.15 7.03
N VAL A 217 -15.02 6.16 7.91
CA VAL A 217 -15.35 4.74 7.71
C VAL A 217 -16.76 4.49 8.20
N THR A 218 -17.58 3.82 7.39
CA THR A 218 -19.02 3.72 7.66
C THR A 218 -19.66 2.48 7.05
N ALA A 219 -20.82 2.09 7.57
CA ALA A 219 -21.69 1.09 6.96
C ALA A 219 -22.52 1.71 5.82
N ALA A 220 -23.10 0.87 4.97
CA ALA A 220 -23.92 1.30 3.84
C ALA A 220 -25.34 1.74 4.27
N GLU A 221 -25.41 2.71 5.18
CA GLU A 221 -26.63 3.31 5.70
C GLU A 221 -26.68 4.80 5.32
N ALA A 222 -27.82 5.29 4.86
CA ALA A 222 -27.91 6.61 4.21
C ALA A 222 -27.37 7.75 5.08
N GLY A 223 -27.79 7.81 6.36
CA GLY A 223 -27.30 8.83 7.31
C GLY A 223 -25.80 8.70 7.58
N ALA A 224 -25.34 7.47 7.83
CA ALA A 224 -23.93 7.20 8.14
C ALA A 224 -22.99 7.47 6.95
N VAL A 225 -23.46 7.25 5.72
CA VAL A 225 -22.74 7.63 4.49
C VAL A 225 -22.68 9.14 4.32
N GLY A 226 -23.79 9.85 4.57
CA GLY A 226 -23.83 11.31 4.53
C GLY A 226 -22.84 11.96 5.51
N GLU A 227 -22.83 11.49 6.76
CA GLU A 227 -21.89 11.94 7.79
C GLU A 227 -20.43 11.64 7.44
N ALA A 228 -20.15 10.46 6.89
CA ALA A 228 -18.80 10.08 6.47
C ALA A 228 -18.28 10.94 5.33
N ILE A 229 -19.11 11.25 4.33
CA ILE A 229 -18.78 12.17 3.22
C ILE A 229 -18.47 13.57 3.77
N ALA A 230 -19.33 14.10 4.65
CA ALA A 230 -19.12 15.42 5.25
C ALA A 230 -17.83 15.46 6.09
N THR A 231 -17.59 14.44 6.91
CA THR A 231 -16.37 14.33 7.72
C THR A 231 -15.11 14.22 6.85
N ALA A 232 -15.19 13.42 5.78
CA ALA A 232 -14.10 13.27 4.81
C ALA A 232 -13.75 14.62 4.18
N TRP A 233 -14.76 15.39 3.77
CA TRP A 233 -14.55 16.74 3.24
C TRP A 233 -13.90 17.67 4.25
N VAL A 234 -14.41 17.75 5.48
CA VAL A 234 -13.84 18.61 6.52
C VAL A 234 -12.35 18.31 6.74
N CYS A 235 -12.00 17.03 6.80
CA CYS A 235 -10.59 16.61 6.93
C CYS A 235 -9.78 16.98 5.68
N GLY A 236 -10.28 16.60 4.50
CA GLY A 236 -9.59 16.80 3.22
C GLY A 236 -9.37 18.28 2.91
N ARG A 237 -10.39 19.12 3.12
CA ARG A 237 -10.32 20.58 2.99
C ARG A 237 -9.23 21.17 3.87
N ARG A 238 -9.18 20.77 5.15
CA ARG A 238 -8.14 21.21 6.10
C ARG A 238 -6.74 20.85 5.59
N PHE A 239 -6.53 19.60 5.17
CA PHE A 239 -5.22 19.17 4.68
C PHE A 239 -4.85 19.83 3.36
N TRP A 240 -5.79 19.99 2.42
CA TRP A 240 -5.54 20.65 1.15
C TRP A 240 -5.09 22.10 1.35
N VAL A 241 -5.77 22.86 2.21
CA VAL A 241 -5.36 24.24 2.54
C VAL A 241 -3.93 24.26 3.08
N ALA A 242 -3.63 23.46 4.11
CA ALA A 242 -2.30 23.41 4.70
C ALA A 242 -1.20 23.02 3.68
N LEU A 243 -1.51 22.06 2.80
CA LEU A 243 -0.59 21.61 1.76
C LEU A 243 -0.38 22.66 0.66
N ALA A 244 -1.42 23.36 0.24
CA ALA A 244 -1.36 24.43 -0.75
C ALA A 244 -0.54 25.62 -0.21
N GLU A 245 -0.81 26.05 1.02
CA GLU A 245 -0.05 27.11 1.70
C GLU A 245 1.45 26.76 1.76
N ARG A 246 1.78 25.52 2.12
CA ARG A 246 3.17 25.05 2.24
C ARG A 246 3.96 25.15 0.92
N VAL A 247 3.29 24.98 -0.23
CA VAL A 247 3.94 25.04 -1.55
C VAL A 247 3.70 26.37 -2.27
N GLY A 248 3.10 27.37 -1.60
CA GLY A 248 2.74 28.66 -2.20
C GLY A 248 1.71 28.52 -3.34
N GLY A 249 0.90 27.47 -3.32
CA GLY A 249 -0.16 27.21 -4.29
C GLY A 249 -1.50 27.81 -3.88
N GLU A 250 -2.47 27.74 -4.78
CA GLU A 250 -3.85 28.14 -4.51
C GLU A 250 -4.76 26.91 -4.40
N VAL A 251 -5.85 27.05 -3.64
CA VAL A 251 -6.92 26.04 -3.60
C VAL A 251 -7.98 26.34 -4.66
N PRO A 252 -8.62 25.33 -5.25
CA PRO A 252 -9.69 25.52 -6.23
C PRO A 252 -10.97 26.01 -5.53
N ARG A 253 -11.12 27.34 -5.41
CA ARG A 253 -12.16 27.98 -4.58
C ARG A 253 -13.59 27.60 -5.00
N GLU A 254 -13.86 27.48 -6.29
CA GLU A 254 -15.18 27.10 -6.80
C GLU A 254 -15.54 25.66 -6.41
N LEU A 255 -14.60 24.72 -6.59
CA LEU A 255 -14.78 23.34 -6.13
C LEU A 255 -14.99 23.25 -4.62
N PHE A 256 -14.26 24.05 -3.85
CA PHE A 256 -14.44 24.11 -2.39
C PHE A 256 -15.85 24.57 -2.03
N ALA A 257 -16.36 25.61 -2.70
CA ALA A 257 -17.72 26.11 -2.48
C ALA A 257 -18.78 25.06 -2.83
N ASP A 258 -18.61 24.34 -3.94
CA ASP A 258 -19.51 23.25 -4.33
C ASP A 258 -19.50 22.11 -3.30
N LEU A 259 -18.31 21.71 -2.83
CA LEU A 259 -18.15 20.65 -1.81
C LEU A 259 -18.68 21.08 -0.44
N ASP A 260 -18.46 22.33 -0.04
CA ASP A 260 -19.05 22.92 1.18
C ASP A 260 -20.59 22.87 1.10
N ALA A 261 -21.19 23.21 -0.05
CA ALA A 261 -22.65 23.19 -0.23
C ALA A 261 -23.26 21.77 -0.15
N VAL A 262 -22.66 20.78 -0.81
CA VAL A 262 -23.23 19.42 -0.85
C VAL A 262 -23.05 18.65 0.45
N THR A 263 -21.98 18.92 1.20
CA THR A 263 -21.73 18.23 2.47
C THR A 263 -22.54 18.78 3.64
N LEU A 264 -22.88 20.08 3.61
CA LEU A 264 -23.86 20.67 4.51
C LEU A 264 -25.27 20.06 4.31
N SER A 265 -25.63 19.74 3.06
CA SER A 265 -26.89 19.07 2.73
C SER A 265 -26.91 17.60 3.17
N ALA A 266 -25.79 16.88 2.99
CA ALA A 266 -25.67 15.46 3.34
C ALA A 266 -25.73 15.17 4.86
N SER A 267 -25.52 16.19 5.69
CA SER A 267 -25.55 16.08 7.16
C SER A 267 -26.95 16.24 7.77
N ARG A 268 -27.99 16.46 6.95
CA ARG A 268 -29.37 16.57 7.41
C ARG A 268 -30.08 15.22 7.26
N PRO A 269 -30.62 14.63 8.34
CA PRO A 269 -31.47 13.44 8.20
C PRO A 269 -32.69 13.79 7.35
N ALA A 270 -33.05 12.88 6.45
CA ALA A 270 -34.28 12.95 5.67
C ALA A 270 -35.52 12.85 6.57
#